data_AF-A0A167RYH3-F1
#
_entry.id   AF-A0A167RYH3-F1
#
_cell.length_a   1.000
_cell.length_b   1.000
_cell.length_c   1.000
_cell.angle_alpha   90.00
_cell.angle_beta   90.00
_cell.angle_gamma   90.00
#
_symmetry.space_group_name_H-M   'P 1'
#
loop_
_entity.id
_entity.type
_entity.pdbx_description
1 polymer ?
#
loop_
_entity_poly.entity_id
_entity_poly.type
_entity_poly.pdbx_seq_one_letter_code
_entity_poly.pdbx_strand_id
1 'polypeptide(L)'
;MDGQPQPAAPAASPDRPILRMELEANKDTLVGNSEDSVVVTKRVIYDAAANSRPVVLHRLSAMWYRWERIEDDDGCHMSLSMILENPDVEIHIAGHTDFVFLQPGESWTETDKFGPFSDGYMWDLFDAVPGDMVTLTHRDGRVDWWDWGTEAEHQNTVVTVPNWIRGLVQKPEDNGGRPKVTIPAAGPIQIRIV
;
A
#
# COMPACT_ATOMS: atom_id res chain seq x y z
N MET A 1 -50.59 2.74 8.38
CA MET A 1 -49.71 1.75 7.72
C MET A 1 -48.55 2.54 7.17
N ASP A 2 -47.57 2.79 8.00
CA ASP A 2 -46.45 3.66 7.65
C ASP A 2 -45.43 2.82 6.89
N GLY A 3 -45.24 3.16 5.61
CA GLY A 3 -44.27 2.47 4.77
C GLY A 3 -42.85 2.83 5.24
N GLN A 4 -42.14 1.87 5.82
CA GLN A 4 -40.70 2.02 6.03
C GLN A 4 -40.02 2.33 4.68
N PRO A 5 -39.07 3.27 4.63
CA PRO A 5 -38.27 3.48 3.43
C PRO A 5 -37.56 2.16 3.10
N GLN A 6 -37.84 1.62 1.93
CA GLN A 6 -37.11 0.46 1.42
C GLN A 6 -35.63 0.86 1.29
N PRO A 7 -34.67 0.07 1.82
CA PRO A 7 -33.25 0.37 1.66
C PRO A 7 -32.93 0.58 0.19
N ALA A 8 -32.23 1.68 -0.13
CA ALA A 8 -31.79 1.92 -1.49
C ALA A 8 -30.95 0.73 -1.96
N ALA A 9 -31.27 0.19 -3.14
CA ALA A 9 -30.49 -0.89 -3.71
C ALA A 9 -29.01 -0.47 -3.78
N PRO A 10 -28.06 -1.39 -3.49
CA PRO A 10 -26.65 -1.07 -3.63
C PRO A 10 -26.36 -0.62 -5.06
N ALA A 11 -25.49 0.39 -5.20
CA ALA A 11 -25.07 0.84 -6.51
C ALA A 11 -24.38 -0.32 -7.24
N ALA A 12 -24.60 -0.43 -8.55
CA ALA A 12 -23.86 -1.38 -9.38
C ALA A 12 -22.37 -1.13 -9.15
N SER A 13 -21.72 -2.05 -8.45
CA SER A 13 -20.31 -1.90 -8.11
C SER A 13 -19.50 -2.09 -9.39
N PRO A 14 -18.42 -1.29 -9.60
CA PRO A 14 -17.55 -1.47 -10.76
C PRO A 14 -16.96 -2.89 -10.79
N ASP A 15 -16.48 -3.34 -11.96
CA ASP A 15 -15.88 -4.68 -12.12
C ASP A 15 -14.63 -4.90 -11.23
N ARG A 16 -14.08 -3.82 -10.66
CA ARG A 16 -12.98 -3.79 -9.69
C ARG A 16 -13.11 -2.59 -8.75
N PRO A 17 -12.59 -2.64 -7.51
CA PRO A 17 -12.50 -1.46 -6.65
C PRO A 17 -11.65 -0.35 -7.29
N ILE A 18 -12.05 0.89 -7.03
CA ILE A 18 -11.32 2.09 -7.42
C ILE A 18 -10.64 2.61 -6.15
N LEU A 19 -9.34 2.89 -6.24
CA LEU A 19 -8.54 3.34 -5.10
C LEU A 19 -7.99 4.75 -5.40
N ARG A 20 -7.88 5.58 -4.36
CA ARG A 20 -7.13 6.84 -4.39
C ARG A 20 -5.99 6.78 -3.37
N MET A 21 -4.87 7.44 -3.68
CA MET A 21 -3.75 7.61 -2.75
C MET A 21 -3.61 9.09 -2.38
N GLU A 22 -3.47 9.36 -1.08
CA GLU A 22 -3.04 10.64 -0.52
C GLU A 22 -1.69 10.44 0.18
N LEU A 23 -0.78 11.40 0.03
CA LEU A 23 0.48 11.44 0.77
C LEU A 23 0.53 12.72 1.59
N GLU A 24 0.98 12.60 2.84
CA GLU A 24 1.19 13.71 3.76
C GLU A 24 2.53 13.52 4.48
N ALA A 25 3.36 14.55 4.55
CA ALA A 25 4.53 14.55 5.42
C ALA A 25 4.25 15.38 6.67
N ASN A 26 4.73 14.91 7.82
CA ASN A 26 4.60 15.65 9.08
C ASN A 26 5.36 16.99 9.10
N LYS A 27 6.27 17.21 8.15
CA LYS A 27 7.05 18.44 7.92
C LYS A 27 7.70 18.41 6.54
N ASP A 28 8.18 19.57 6.10
CA ASP A 28 8.84 19.83 4.82
C ASP A 28 10.36 20.05 4.93
N THR A 29 10.95 19.81 6.11
CA THR A 29 12.39 19.99 6.39
C THR A 29 13.00 18.78 7.09
N LEU A 30 14.26 18.46 6.76
CA LEU A 30 15.04 17.40 7.39
C LEU A 30 16.44 17.93 7.72
N VAL A 31 16.88 17.75 8.96
CA VAL A 31 18.24 18.17 9.38
C VAL A 31 19.26 17.12 8.93
N GLY A 32 20.18 17.51 8.05
CA GLY A 32 21.21 16.61 7.53
C GLY A 32 22.11 16.02 8.63
N ASN A 33 22.53 14.76 8.47
CA ASN A 33 23.44 14.06 9.40
C ASN A 33 22.98 14.02 10.88
N SER A 34 21.67 13.98 11.11
CA SER A 34 21.07 13.87 12.46
C SER A 34 20.13 12.66 12.57
N GLU A 35 19.74 12.28 13.78
CA GLU A 35 18.68 11.27 14.05
C GLU A 35 17.26 11.75 13.65
N ASP A 36 17.15 12.96 13.11
CA ASP A 36 15.88 13.51 12.66
C ASP A 36 15.29 12.71 11.49
N SER A 37 13.97 12.68 11.42
CA SER A 37 13.25 12.03 10.32
C SER A 37 11.97 12.77 9.95
N VAL A 38 11.68 12.78 8.65
CA VAL A 38 10.35 13.07 8.11
C VAL A 38 9.53 11.80 8.20
N VAL A 39 8.28 11.94 8.65
CA VAL A 39 7.30 10.87 8.70
C VAL A 39 6.33 11.10 7.55
N VAL A 40 6.32 10.21 6.56
CA VAL A 40 5.35 10.25 5.47
C VAL A 40 4.23 9.27 5.77
N THR A 41 3.02 9.80 5.78
CA THR A 41 1.77 9.07 5.93
C THR A 41 1.20 8.82 4.55
N LYS A 42 1.01 7.54 4.18
CA LYS A 42 0.22 7.14 3.01
C LYS A 42 -1.21 6.87 3.45
N ARG A 43 -2.21 7.44 2.77
CA ARG A 43 -3.62 7.04 2.96
C ARG A 43 -4.17 6.52 1.65
N VAL A 44 -4.55 5.24 1.64
CA VAL A 44 -5.23 4.64 0.48
C VAL A 44 -6.71 4.53 0.79
N ILE A 45 -7.53 5.16 -0.06
CA ILE A 45 -8.97 5.35 0.12
C ILE A 45 -9.70 4.46 -0.89
N TYR A 46 -10.70 3.72 -0.43
CA TYR A 46 -11.63 3.02 -1.32
C TYR A 46 -12.66 4.02 -1.88
N ASP A 47 -12.44 4.44 -3.13
CA ASP A 47 -13.23 5.46 -3.80
C ASP A 47 -14.51 4.88 -4.42
N ALA A 48 -15.57 4.81 -3.61
CA ALA A 48 -16.85 4.27 -4.03
C ALA A 48 -18.03 5.01 -3.37
N ALA A 49 -19.19 4.90 -4.00
CA ALA A 49 -20.43 5.45 -3.45
C ALA A 49 -20.81 4.74 -2.15
N ALA A 50 -21.44 5.44 -1.20
CA ALA A 50 -21.73 4.92 0.15
C ALA A 50 -22.57 3.63 0.19
N ASN A 51 -23.24 3.26 -0.92
CA ASN A 51 -24.01 2.03 -1.09
C ASN A 51 -23.34 1.01 -2.04
N SER A 52 -22.05 1.15 -2.36
CA SER A 52 -21.27 0.12 -3.05
C SER A 52 -20.93 -1.06 -2.12
N ARG A 53 -20.41 -2.16 -2.68
CA ARG A 53 -20.00 -3.33 -1.89
C ARG A 53 -18.71 -3.05 -1.12
N PRO A 54 -18.56 -3.56 0.13
CA PRO A 54 -17.28 -3.57 0.83
C PRO A 54 -16.24 -4.42 0.08
N VAL A 55 -14.96 -4.12 0.30
CA VAL A 55 -13.83 -4.77 -0.37
C VAL A 55 -12.80 -5.27 0.65
N VAL A 56 -12.14 -6.38 0.32
CA VAL A 56 -10.91 -6.83 0.99
C VAL A 56 -9.73 -6.70 0.03
N LEU A 57 -8.62 -6.16 0.51
CA LEU A 57 -7.39 -5.92 -0.25
C LEU A 57 -6.19 -6.51 0.48
N HIS A 58 -5.26 -7.12 -0.25
CA HIS A 58 -3.96 -7.49 0.30
C HIS A 58 -3.03 -6.27 0.33
N ARG A 59 -2.52 -5.90 1.51
CA ARG A 59 -1.77 -4.63 1.70
C ARG A 59 -0.38 -4.64 1.07
N LEU A 60 0.23 -5.81 0.91
CA LEU A 60 1.68 -5.95 0.68
C LEU A 60 2.16 -5.56 -0.73
N SER A 61 1.27 -5.21 -1.66
CA SER A 61 1.63 -4.92 -3.04
C SER A 61 1.89 -3.42 -3.35
N ALA A 62 1.83 -2.54 -2.35
CA ALA A 62 2.24 -1.13 -2.47
C ALA A 62 3.76 -0.95 -2.34
N MET A 63 4.53 -1.47 -3.30
CA MET A 63 6.00 -1.32 -3.33
C MET A 63 6.44 0.10 -3.72
N TRP A 64 7.32 0.72 -2.91
CA TRP A 64 8.19 1.83 -3.30
C TRP A 64 9.24 1.35 -4.37
N TYR A 65 10.03 2.17 -5.10
CA TYR A 65 10.40 3.59 -5.01
C TYR A 65 10.60 4.19 -6.44
N ARG A 66 10.89 5.49 -6.55
CA ARG A 66 12.06 5.99 -7.34
C ARG A 66 12.54 7.34 -6.80
N TRP A 67 13.84 7.43 -6.52
CA TRP A 67 14.59 8.69 -6.44
C TRP A 67 14.95 9.19 -7.84
N GLU A 68 14.73 10.47 -8.14
CA GLU A 68 15.23 11.09 -9.37
C GLU A 68 16.23 12.20 -9.05
N ARG A 69 17.45 11.80 -8.70
CA ARG A 69 18.65 12.47 -9.24
C ARG A 69 18.98 11.73 -10.53
N ILE A 70 19.12 12.46 -11.65
CA ILE A 70 19.40 11.83 -12.95
C ILE A 70 20.88 11.40 -12.96
N GLU A 71 21.14 10.16 -12.57
CA GLU A 71 22.05 9.24 -13.26
C GLU A 71 21.36 7.86 -13.26
N ASP A 72 21.37 7.17 -14.40
CA ASP A 72 20.81 5.82 -14.51
C ASP A 72 21.81 4.83 -13.89
N ASP A 73 21.58 4.45 -12.62
CA ASP A 73 22.22 3.28 -12.00
C ASP A 73 21.18 2.21 -11.66
N ASP A 74 21.59 0.96 -11.83
CA ASP A 74 20.67 -0.18 -11.92
C ASP A 74 20.01 -0.48 -10.57
N GLY A 75 18.69 -0.65 -10.60
CA GLY A 75 17.86 -0.72 -9.40
C GLY A 75 18.30 -1.82 -8.42
N CYS A 76 18.17 -1.55 -7.12
CA CYS A 76 18.52 -2.48 -6.06
C CYS A 76 17.83 -3.84 -6.22
N HIS A 77 18.55 -4.80 -6.82
CA HIS A 77 18.23 -6.20 -6.73
C HIS A 77 18.38 -6.62 -5.26
N MET A 78 17.25 -6.77 -4.57
CA MET A 78 17.20 -7.51 -3.30
C MET A 78 17.93 -8.84 -3.50
N SER A 79 19.00 -9.07 -2.74
CA SER A 79 19.79 -10.29 -2.88
C SER A 79 18.91 -11.50 -2.53
N LEU A 80 18.53 -12.26 -3.55
CA LEU A 80 17.72 -13.48 -3.50
C LEU A 80 18.47 -14.66 -2.83
N SER A 81 19.38 -14.38 -1.89
CA SER A 81 20.35 -15.32 -1.31
C SER A 81 19.92 -15.94 0.04
N MET A 82 18.72 -15.62 0.53
CA MET A 82 18.09 -16.31 1.68
C MET A 82 16.86 -17.14 1.28
N ILE A 83 16.72 -17.47 -0.01
CA ILE A 83 15.64 -18.33 -0.52
C ILE A 83 16.04 -19.80 -0.34
N LEU A 84 15.97 -20.30 0.90
CA LEU A 84 16.03 -21.73 1.18
C LEU A 84 14.77 -22.21 1.93
N GLU A 85 14.01 -23.05 1.22
CA GLU A 85 13.22 -24.17 1.74
C GLU A 85 12.08 -23.91 2.76
N ASN A 86 11.61 -22.68 2.94
CA ASN A 86 10.37 -22.45 3.68
C ASN A 86 9.13 -22.73 2.80
N PRO A 87 8.29 -23.75 3.11
CA PRO A 87 7.11 -24.06 2.32
C PRO A 87 6.02 -23.00 2.52
N ASP A 88 5.31 -22.63 1.45
CA ASP A 88 4.18 -21.68 1.48
C ASP A 88 3.20 -21.96 2.63
N VAL A 89 2.64 -20.89 3.20
CA VAL A 89 1.65 -20.97 4.28
C VAL A 89 0.25 -20.59 3.80
N GLU A 90 -0.73 -21.32 4.32
CA GLU A 90 -2.13 -20.96 4.23
C GLU A 90 -2.49 -19.99 5.35
N ILE A 91 -3.14 -18.87 5.01
CA ILE A 91 -3.58 -17.87 5.97
C ILE A 91 -5.08 -17.58 5.79
N HIS A 92 -5.81 -17.58 6.91
CA HIS A 92 -7.15 -17.02 6.96
C HIS A 92 -7.04 -15.50 6.85
N ILE A 93 -7.78 -14.87 5.93
CA ILE A 93 -7.64 -13.42 5.69
C ILE A 93 -8.39 -12.57 6.73
N ALA A 94 -9.44 -13.10 7.34
CA ALA A 94 -10.14 -12.45 8.45
C ALA A 94 -9.21 -12.34 9.69
N GLY A 95 -9.13 -11.15 10.29
CA GLY A 95 -8.24 -10.84 11.40
C GLY A 95 -6.74 -10.79 11.06
N HIS A 96 -6.33 -11.09 9.82
CA HIS A 96 -4.92 -11.14 9.45
C HIS A 96 -4.40 -9.77 9.02
N THR A 97 -3.32 -9.29 9.64
CA THR A 97 -2.89 -7.89 9.49
C THR A 97 -2.48 -7.49 8.07
N ASP A 98 -2.14 -8.45 7.20
CA ASP A 98 -1.82 -8.19 5.79
C ASP A 98 -3.05 -8.00 4.88
N PHE A 99 -4.27 -8.19 5.40
CA PHE A 99 -5.50 -7.94 4.68
C PHE A 99 -6.25 -6.78 5.32
N VAL A 100 -6.83 -5.92 4.50
CA VAL A 100 -7.64 -4.81 4.96
C VAL A 100 -9.03 -4.85 4.34
N PHE A 101 -10.04 -4.79 5.20
CA PHE A 101 -11.44 -4.70 4.85
C PHE A 101 -11.88 -3.24 4.90
N LEU A 102 -12.55 -2.76 3.85
CA LEU A 102 -12.98 -1.37 3.72
C LEU A 102 -14.45 -1.29 3.29
N GLN A 103 -15.24 -0.51 4.02
CA GLN A 103 -16.51 0.03 3.54
C GLN A 103 -16.27 1.11 2.47
N PRO A 104 -17.24 1.42 1.61
CA PRO A 104 -17.11 2.52 0.65
C PRO A 104 -16.76 3.86 1.32
N GLY A 105 -15.68 4.50 0.87
CA GLY A 105 -15.16 5.75 1.45
C GLY A 105 -14.24 5.57 2.65
N GLU A 106 -14.05 4.35 3.19
CA GLU A 106 -13.02 4.08 4.19
C GLU A 106 -11.62 4.06 3.58
N SER A 107 -10.62 4.16 4.45
CA SER A 107 -9.21 4.19 4.06
C SER A 107 -8.35 3.44 5.06
N TRP A 108 -7.28 2.83 4.58
CA TRP A 108 -6.18 2.42 5.46
C TRP A 108 -5.04 3.44 5.39
N THR A 109 -4.14 3.35 6.36
CA THR A 109 -3.03 4.28 6.47
C THR A 109 -1.77 3.51 6.82
N GLU A 110 -0.69 3.83 6.10
CA GLU A 110 0.66 3.37 6.36
C GLU A 110 1.54 4.56 6.69
N THR A 111 2.66 4.31 7.36
CA THR A 111 3.55 5.38 7.79
C THR A 111 4.98 4.88 7.72
N ASP A 112 5.80 5.64 7.00
CA ASP A 112 7.19 5.32 6.71
C ASP A 112 8.07 6.50 7.19
N LYS A 113 9.25 6.19 7.73
CA LYS A 113 10.20 7.18 8.25
C LYS A 113 11.34 7.40 7.26
N PHE A 114 11.65 8.65 7.00
CA PHE A 114 12.67 9.10 6.05
C PHE A 114 13.71 9.94 6.79
N GLY A 115 14.91 9.42 6.96
CA GLY A 115 16.02 10.14 7.59
C GLY A 115 17.35 9.38 7.42
N PRO A 116 18.49 9.98 7.77
CA PRO A 116 19.82 9.35 7.57
C PRO A 116 20.00 8.03 8.32
N PHE A 117 19.22 7.80 9.38
CA PHE A 117 19.26 6.61 10.22
C PHE A 117 17.91 5.86 10.26
N SER A 118 17.06 6.01 9.24
CA SER A 118 15.83 5.21 9.14
C SER A 118 16.12 3.73 8.93
N ASP A 119 15.20 2.89 9.39
CA ASP A 119 15.14 1.44 9.13
C ASP A 119 14.89 1.10 7.64
N GLY A 120 14.48 2.08 6.84
CA GLY A 120 14.36 2.00 5.38
C GLY A 120 15.70 2.19 4.64
N TYR A 121 15.82 1.48 3.51
CA TYR A 121 16.99 1.36 2.62
C TYR A 121 17.41 2.66 1.88
N MET A 122 17.69 3.74 2.62
CA MET A 122 17.91 5.08 2.04
C MET A 122 19.28 5.67 2.43
N TRP A 123 20.32 4.97 1.97
CA TRP A 123 21.71 5.42 2.02
C TRP A 123 21.94 6.70 1.18
N ASP A 124 21.05 7.01 0.24
CA ASP A 124 21.10 8.21 -0.60
C ASP A 124 20.99 9.55 0.15
N LEU A 125 20.53 9.54 1.42
CA LEU A 125 20.47 10.75 2.27
C LEU A 125 21.80 11.12 2.93
N PHE A 126 22.83 10.27 2.89
CA PHE A 126 24.12 10.57 3.53
C PHE A 126 24.90 11.69 2.83
N ASP A 127 24.77 11.81 1.50
CA ASP A 127 25.45 12.83 0.69
C ASP A 127 24.64 14.13 0.53
N ALA A 128 23.45 14.21 1.14
CA ALA A 128 22.57 15.37 1.01
C ALA A 128 23.03 16.54 1.91
N VAL A 129 23.16 17.74 1.33
CA VAL A 129 23.73 18.92 2.02
C VAL A 129 22.67 20.01 2.29
N PRO A 130 22.86 20.87 3.31
CA PRO A 130 21.96 21.98 3.58
C PRO A 130 21.72 22.86 2.34
N GLY A 131 20.46 23.03 1.97
CA GLY A 131 20.01 23.69 0.74
C GLY A 131 19.39 22.75 -0.29
N ASP A 132 19.73 21.47 -0.27
CA ASP A 132 19.19 20.46 -1.19
C ASP A 132 17.66 20.29 -1.06
N MET A 133 17.06 19.76 -2.13
CA MET A 133 15.63 19.46 -2.21
C MET A 133 15.41 18.00 -2.58
N VAL A 134 14.90 17.22 -1.63
CA VAL A 134 14.51 15.82 -1.83
C VAL A 134 13.05 15.77 -2.25
N THR A 135 12.74 14.99 -3.28
CA THR A 135 11.35 14.80 -3.73
C THR A 135 10.94 13.34 -3.53
N LEU A 136 9.98 13.11 -2.63
CA LEU A 136 9.43 11.79 -2.34
C LEU A 136 8.20 11.56 -3.24
N THR A 137 8.19 10.46 -3.99
CA THR A 137 7.12 10.11 -4.92
C THR A 137 6.55 8.72 -4.63
N HIS A 138 5.23 8.59 -4.74
CA HIS A 138 4.56 7.29 -4.81
C HIS A 138 4.16 7.02 -6.26
N ARG A 139 4.70 5.96 -6.86
CA ARG A 139 4.34 5.48 -8.21
C ARG A 139 3.10 4.59 -8.16
N ASP A 140 2.56 4.20 -9.32
CA ASP A 140 1.40 3.31 -9.36
C ASP A 140 1.72 1.97 -8.67
N GLY A 141 1.11 1.77 -7.50
CA GLY A 141 1.13 0.49 -6.78
C GLY A 141 0.16 -0.49 -7.44
N ARG A 142 0.44 -1.79 -7.29
CA ARG A 142 -0.52 -2.84 -7.68
C ARG A 142 -1.20 -3.37 -6.42
N VAL A 143 -2.35 -4.02 -6.60
CA VAL A 143 -2.92 -4.93 -5.62
C VAL A 143 -2.91 -6.30 -6.28
N ASP A 144 -2.14 -7.22 -5.72
CA ASP A 144 -1.96 -8.59 -6.20
C ASP A 144 -3.20 -9.45 -5.93
N TRP A 145 -3.85 -9.25 -4.79
CA TRP A 145 -5.06 -9.97 -4.40
C TRP A 145 -6.12 -9.06 -3.75
N TRP A 146 -7.36 -9.27 -4.15
CA TRP A 146 -8.53 -8.56 -3.64
C TRP A 146 -9.82 -9.36 -3.88
N ASP A 147 -10.84 -9.15 -3.05
CA ASP A 147 -12.19 -9.67 -3.29
C ASP A 147 -13.29 -8.73 -2.76
N TRP A 148 -14.55 -8.98 -3.16
CA TRP A 148 -15.72 -8.25 -2.69
C TRP A 148 -16.37 -8.92 -1.47
N GLY A 149 -16.32 -8.26 -0.32
CA GLY A 149 -17.02 -8.71 0.89
C GLY A 149 -16.55 -8.01 2.16
N THR A 150 -17.32 -8.20 3.21
CA THR A 150 -16.96 -7.88 4.59
C THR A 150 -16.08 -8.97 5.22
N GLU A 151 -15.43 -8.65 6.32
CA GLU A 151 -14.69 -9.64 7.12
C GLU A 151 -15.58 -10.80 7.61
N ALA A 152 -16.88 -10.55 7.84
CA ALA A 152 -17.85 -11.57 8.23
C ALA A 152 -18.15 -12.56 7.08
N GLU A 153 -18.15 -12.11 5.83
CA GLU A 153 -18.31 -12.96 4.65
C GLU A 153 -17.02 -13.76 4.36
N HIS A 154 -15.85 -13.21 4.72
CA HIS A 154 -14.53 -13.80 4.47
C HIS A 154 -13.92 -14.61 5.63
N GLN A 155 -14.68 -14.93 6.68
CA GLN A 155 -14.21 -15.71 7.84
C GLN A 155 -13.52 -17.04 7.48
N ASN A 156 -14.02 -17.70 6.43
CA ASN A 156 -13.49 -18.98 5.93
C ASN A 156 -12.64 -18.83 4.66
N THR A 157 -12.32 -17.61 4.24
CA THR A 157 -11.46 -17.38 3.07
C THR A 157 -10.01 -17.56 3.47
N VAL A 158 -9.36 -18.49 2.77
CA VAL A 158 -7.95 -18.83 2.93
C VAL A 158 -7.21 -18.54 1.64
N VAL A 159 -6.02 -17.95 1.75
CA VAL A 159 -5.09 -17.74 0.63
C VAL A 159 -3.73 -18.36 0.96
N THR A 160 -2.96 -18.68 -0.06
CA THR A 160 -1.58 -19.18 0.10
C THR A 160 -0.60 -18.05 -0.17
N VAL A 161 0.32 -17.79 0.77
CA VAL A 161 1.42 -16.82 0.62
C VAL A 161 2.78 -17.49 0.84
N PRO A 162 3.88 -16.94 0.31
CA PRO A 162 5.23 -17.41 0.60
C PRO A 162 5.55 -17.31 2.08
N ASN A 163 6.21 -18.33 2.63
CA ASN A 163 6.62 -18.39 4.04
C ASN A 163 7.99 -17.70 4.27
N TRP A 164 8.19 -16.60 3.58
CA TRP A 164 9.28 -15.67 3.76
C TRP A 164 8.76 -14.25 3.52
N ILE A 165 9.50 -13.28 4.06
CA ILE A 165 9.22 -11.82 4.11
C ILE A 165 8.14 -11.35 3.11
N ARG A 166 6.91 -11.18 3.62
CA ARG A 166 5.83 -10.38 3.02
C ARG A 166 5.64 -10.61 1.50
N GLY A 167 5.49 -11.86 1.10
CA GLY A 167 5.29 -12.24 -0.30
C GLY A 167 3.88 -11.98 -0.85
N LEU A 168 3.76 -11.96 -2.18
CA LEU A 168 2.48 -11.85 -2.91
C LEU A 168 1.64 -13.13 -2.76
N VAL A 169 0.32 -13.01 -2.79
CA VAL A 169 -0.59 -14.17 -2.78
C VAL A 169 -0.34 -15.06 -4.01
N GLN A 170 -0.04 -16.33 -3.75
CA GLN A 170 0.19 -17.35 -4.78
C GLN A 170 -1.10 -18.07 -5.16
N LYS A 171 -2.01 -18.29 -4.20
CA LYS A 171 -3.29 -19.00 -4.45
C LYS A 171 -4.48 -18.25 -3.81
N PRO A 172 -5.60 -18.08 -4.55
CA PRO A 172 -5.83 -18.55 -5.92
C PRO A 172 -4.95 -17.82 -6.96
N GLU A 173 -4.42 -18.58 -7.92
CA GLU A 173 -3.57 -18.06 -9.00
C GLU A 173 -4.29 -16.95 -9.79
N ASP A 174 -3.57 -15.92 -10.22
CA ASP A 174 -4.10 -14.73 -10.94
C ASP A 174 -5.31 -14.08 -10.23
N ASN A 175 -5.35 -14.13 -8.89
CA ASN A 175 -6.50 -13.72 -8.07
C ASN A 175 -7.84 -14.34 -8.54
N GLY A 176 -7.81 -15.59 -9.02
CA GLY A 176 -8.97 -16.27 -9.60
C GLY A 176 -9.50 -15.61 -10.88
N GLY A 177 -8.65 -14.91 -11.63
CA GLY A 177 -9.02 -14.19 -12.86
C GLY A 177 -9.69 -12.82 -12.63
N ARG A 178 -9.65 -12.28 -11.40
CA ARG A 178 -10.22 -10.95 -11.10
C ARG A 178 -9.43 -9.84 -11.81
N PRO A 179 -10.07 -8.75 -12.27
CA PRO A 179 -9.37 -7.64 -12.90
C PRO A 179 -8.31 -7.01 -12.00
N LYS A 180 -7.19 -6.58 -12.60
CA LYS A 180 -6.10 -5.92 -11.88
C LYS A 180 -6.53 -4.59 -11.30
N VAL A 181 -6.19 -4.38 -10.04
CA VAL A 181 -6.40 -3.15 -9.27
C VAL A 181 -5.06 -2.45 -9.09
N THR A 182 -5.08 -1.12 -9.18
CA THR A 182 -3.92 -0.25 -9.05
C THR A 182 -4.20 0.82 -8.02
N ILE A 183 -3.25 1.04 -7.12
CA ILE A 183 -3.21 2.21 -6.25
C ILE A 183 -2.53 3.31 -7.08
N PRO A 184 -3.21 4.40 -7.44
CA PRO A 184 -2.64 5.40 -8.34
C PRO A 184 -1.43 6.10 -7.71
N ALA A 185 -0.53 6.59 -8.56
CA ALA A 185 0.49 7.54 -8.16
C ALA A 185 -0.12 8.77 -7.47
N ALA A 186 0.61 9.32 -6.50
CA ALA A 186 0.21 10.51 -5.76
C ALA A 186 1.18 11.67 -6.01
N GLY A 187 0.70 12.89 -5.71
CA GLY A 187 1.52 14.10 -5.86
C GLY A 187 2.82 14.03 -5.05
N PRO A 188 3.92 14.59 -5.57
CA PRO A 188 5.21 14.57 -4.89
C PRO A 188 5.18 15.37 -3.59
N ILE A 189 5.88 14.87 -2.57
CA ILE A 189 6.24 15.64 -1.38
C ILE A 189 7.65 16.19 -1.58
N GLN A 190 7.87 17.47 -1.25
CA GLN A 190 9.19 18.10 -1.29
C GLN A 190 9.70 18.33 0.14
N ILE A 191 10.93 17.88 0.40
CA ILE A 191 11.62 18.01 1.69
C ILE A 191 12.92 18.78 1.46
N ARG A 192 13.10 19.90 2.16
CA ARG A 192 14.34 20.67 2.18
C ARG A 192 15.33 20.09 3.18
N ILE A 193 16.58 19.91 2.77
CA ILE A 193 17.67 19.65 3.70
C ILE A 193 18.14 20.97 4.32
N VAL A 194 18.27 21.02 5.64
CA VAL A 194 18.65 22.20 6.44
C VAL A 194 19.79 21.89 7.41
#